data_AF-A0A3A0BCS3-F1
#
_entry.id   AF-A0A3A0BCS3-F1
#
_cell.length_a   1.000
_cell.length_b   1.000
_cell.length_c   1.000
_cell.angle_alpha   90.00
_cell.angle_beta   90.00
_cell.angle_gamma   90.00
#
_symmetry.space_group_name_H-M   'P 1'
#
loop_
_entity.id
_entity.type
_entity.pdbx_description
1 polymer ?
#
loop_
_entity_poly.entity_id
_entity_poly.type
_entity_poly.pdbx_seq_one_letter_code
_entity_poly.pdbx_strand_id
1 'polypeptide(L)'
;MNPKKYYIFMALLVIVSAVFSACAPAATEAPPAATEAPATGEPAAGDETITLAIEHFSVIEGTTWSGAHDRAGKRLAEKYDNVEYVYRESVAPDQSVPFAEEMIAQGANIVVGNAEFMGMPLIDLADKYPDV
;
A
#
# COMPACT_ATOMS: atom_id res chain seq x y z
N MET A 1 -63.60 7.03 32.40
CA MET A 1 -62.61 6.15 31.74
C MET A 1 -62.81 4.73 32.30
N ASN A 2 -63.40 3.81 31.54
CA ASN A 2 -63.92 2.54 32.11
C ASN A 2 -62.80 1.50 32.25
N PRO A 3 -62.47 1.01 33.46
CA PRO A 3 -61.31 0.14 33.69
C PRO A 3 -61.40 -1.19 32.92
N LYS A 4 -62.62 -1.70 32.70
CA LYS A 4 -62.86 -2.89 31.86
C LYS A 4 -62.42 -2.72 30.41
N LYS A 5 -62.49 -1.51 29.85
CA LYS A 5 -62.05 -1.22 28.47
C LYS A 5 -60.53 -1.20 28.35
N TYR A 6 -59.80 -0.83 29.42
CA TYR A 6 -58.34 -0.85 29.45
C TYR A 6 -57.77 -2.26 29.49
N TYR A 7 -58.37 -3.16 30.28
CA TYR A 7 -57.96 -4.56 30.31
C TYR A 7 -58.22 -5.28 28.99
N ILE A 8 -59.33 -4.96 28.31
CA ILE A 8 -59.61 -5.50 26.97
C ILE A 8 -58.60 -4.96 25.96
N PHE A 9 -58.26 -3.67 26.01
CA PHE A 9 -57.29 -3.05 25.10
C PHE A 9 -55.86 -3.60 25.32
N MET A 10 -55.47 -3.83 26.57
CA MET A 10 -54.17 -4.41 26.93
C MET A 10 -54.07 -5.90 26.57
N ALA A 11 -55.16 -6.67 26.72
CA ALA A 11 -55.20 -8.07 26.27
C ALA A 11 -55.13 -8.19 24.74
N LEU A 12 -55.76 -7.27 24.01
CA LEU A 12 -55.72 -7.23 22.54
C LEU A 12 -54.32 -6.91 22.03
N LEU A 13 -53.57 -6.04 22.73
CA LEU A 13 -52.19 -5.68 22.40
C LEU A 13 -51.23 -6.90 22.51
N VAL A 14 -51.40 -7.73 23.54
CA VAL A 14 -50.58 -8.93 23.76
C VAL A 14 -50.86 -10.01 22.70
N ILE A 15 -52.12 -10.16 22.27
CA ILE A 15 -52.50 -11.11 21.22
C ILE A 15 -51.96 -10.66 19.85
N VAL A 16 -52.00 -9.36 19.55
CA VAL A 16 -51.45 -8.81 18.30
C VAL A 16 -49.92 -8.98 18.21
N SER A 17 -49.20 -8.90 19.33
CA SER A 17 -47.75 -9.14 19.33
C SER A 17 -47.35 -10.60 19.04
N ALA A 18 -48.22 -11.58 19.32
CA ALA A 18 -47.93 -12.99 19.06
C ALA A 18 -48.06 -13.37 17.57
N VAL A 19 -48.84 -12.61 16.77
CA VAL A 19 -49.10 -12.92 15.36
C VAL A 19 -47.95 -12.48 14.44
N PHE A 20 -47.11 -11.52 14.84
CA PHE A 20 -45.96 -11.06 14.05
C PHE A 20 -44.73 -11.98 14.13
N SER A 21 -44.71 -12.99 15.01
CA SER A 21 -43.56 -13.90 15.16
C SER A 21 -43.61 -15.14 14.25
N ALA A 22 -44.65 -15.27 13.40
CA ALA A 22 -44.87 -16.47 12.58
C ALA A 22 -44.35 -16.38 11.13
N CYS A 23 -43.77 -15.26 10.71
CA CYS A 23 -43.06 -15.15 9.43
C CYS A 23 -41.55 -15.33 9.64
N ALA A 24 -41.14 -16.55 10.00
CA ALA A 24 -39.77 -17.00 9.81
C ALA A 24 -39.66 -17.65 8.42
N PRO A 25 -38.69 -17.29 7.57
CA PRO A 25 -38.46 -17.98 6.30
C PRO A 25 -37.94 -19.40 6.58
N ALA A 26 -38.46 -20.38 5.83
CA ALA A 26 -37.97 -21.74 5.86
C ALA A 26 -36.51 -21.80 5.40
N ALA A 27 -35.67 -22.53 6.14
CA ALA A 27 -34.27 -22.73 5.81
C ALA A 27 -34.13 -23.54 4.52
N THR A 28 -33.53 -22.93 3.50
CA THR A 28 -33.01 -23.61 2.31
C THR A 28 -31.59 -24.06 2.61
N GLU A 29 -31.31 -25.36 2.43
CA GLU A 29 -29.96 -25.90 2.48
C GLU A 29 -29.13 -25.33 1.33
N ALA A 30 -28.00 -24.69 1.67
CA ALA A 30 -27.03 -24.20 0.70
C ALA A 30 -26.18 -25.36 0.14
N PRO A 31 -25.80 -25.35 -1.16
CA PRO A 31 -24.88 -26.33 -1.71
C PRO A 31 -23.52 -26.28 -1.01
N PRO A 32 -22.77 -27.40 -0.94
CA PRO A 32 -21.45 -27.42 -0.31
C PRO A 32 -20.51 -26.41 -0.99
N ALA A 33 -19.86 -25.59 -0.17
CA ALA A 33 -18.85 -24.64 -0.60
C ALA A 33 -17.73 -25.36 -1.34
N ALA A 34 -17.35 -24.82 -2.49
CA ALA A 34 -16.16 -25.25 -3.20
C ALA A 34 -14.93 -25.00 -2.32
N THR A 35 -14.12 -26.04 -2.12
CA THR A 35 -12.80 -25.94 -1.52
C THR A 35 -11.96 -24.96 -2.35
N GLU A 36 -11.67 -23.80 -1.78
CA GLU A 36 -10.66 -22.90 -2.31
C GLU A 36 -9.30 -23.60 -2.20
N ALA A 37 -8.63 -23.75 -3.34
CA ALA A 37 -7.23 -24.12 -3.39
C ALA A 37 -6.41 -23.09 -2.59
N PRO A 38 -5.29 -23.47 -1.96
CA PRO A 38 -4.48 -22.52 -1.23
C PRO A 38 -4.06 -21.41 -2.19
N ALA A 39 -4.41 -20.17 -1.87
CA ALA A 39 -3.80 -19.02 -2.49
C ALA A 39 -2.29 -19.16 -2.28
N THR A 40 -1.53 -19.27 -3.37
CA THR A 40 -0.08 -19.12 -3.37
C THR A 40 0.22 -17.82 -2.65
N GLY A 41 0.81 -17.90 -1.46
CA GLY A 41 1.16 -16.74 -0.67
C GLY A 41 2.08 -15.84 -1.49
N GLU A 42 1.67 -14.59 -1.68
CA GLU A 42 2.57 -13.50 -2.02
C GLU A 42 3.70 -13.50 -0.98
N PRO A 43 4.98 -13.38 -1.38
CA PRO A 43 6.07 -13.36 -0.43
C PRO A 43 5.80 -12.27 0.60
N ALA A 44 5.93 -12.62 1.89
CA ALA A 44 5.81 -11.64 2.95
C ALA A 44 6.85 -10.55 2.70
N ALA A 45 6.39 -9.30 2.59
CA ALA A 45 7.21 -8.11 2.32
C ALA A 45 8.18 -7.74 3.47
N GLY A 46 8.79 -8.72 4.13
CA GLY A 46 9.62 -8.56 5.33
C GLY A 46 11.02 -9.17 5.25
N ASP A 47 11.32 -9.99 4.23
CA ASP A 47 12.60 -10.72 4.17
C ASP A 47 13.57 -10.20 3.09
N GLU A 48 13.10 -9.39 2.15
CA GLU A 48 13.94 -8.86 1.06
C GLU A 48 14.45 -7.46 1.39
N THR A 49 15.77 -7.28 1.28
CA THR A 49 16.42 -5.98 1.33
C THR A 49 16.04 -5.16 0.09
N ILE A 50 15.54 -3.95 0.31
CA ILE A 50 15.20 -2.98 -0.71
C ILE A 50 16.29 -1.90 -0.75
N THR A 51 17.03 -1.84 -1.84
CA THR A 51 18.03 -0.79 -2.08
C THR A 51 17.38 0.41 -2.77
N LEU A 52 17.22 1.50 -2.03
CA LEU A 52 16.83 2.81 -2.53
C LEU A 52 18.06 3.58 -3.00
N ALA A 53 18.13 3.89 -4.29
CA ALA A 53 19.19 4.67 -4.90
C ALA A 53 18.68 6.07 -5.31
N ILE A 54 19.37 7.13 -4.89
CA ILE A 54 19.05 8.51 -5.29
C ILE A 54 20.23 9.15 -6.03
N GLU A 55 19.97 9.65 -7.23
CA GLU A 55 20.90 10.49 -7.96
C GLU A 55 20.66 11.97 -7.63
N HIS A 56 21.64 12.62 -7.02
CA HIS A 56 21.57 14.04 -6.71
C HIS A 56 22.23 14.91 -7.77
N PHE A 57 21.49 15.87 -8.34
CA PHE A 57 22.03 16.81 -9.34
C PHE A 57 23.13 17.73 -8.81
N SER A 58 23.21 17.90 -7.48
CA SER A 58 24.20 18.74 -6.80
C SER A 58 24.92 17.95 -5.72
N VAL A 59 25.88 18.60 -5.06
CA VAL A 59 26.34 18.16 -3.75
C VAL A 59 25.19 18.25 -2.72
N ILE A 60 25.26 17.41 -1.70
CA ILE A 60 24.33 17.29 -0.56
C ILE A 60 24.73 18.30 0.51
N GLU A 61 26.03 18.37 0.83
CA GLU A 61 26.52 19.24 1.90
C GLU A 61 26.22 20.71 1.60
N GLY A 62 25.58 21.38 2.55
CA GLY A 62 25.24 22.80 2.44
C GLY A 62 24.11 23.14 1.47
N THR A 63 23.47 22.15 0.81
CA THR A 63 22.36 22.42 -0.12
C THR A 63 20.99 22.16 0.52
N THR A 64 19.98 22.86 0.00
CA THR A 64 18.60 22.70 0.47
C THR A 64 17.93 21.49 -0.17
N TRP A 65 17.94 21.40 -1.50
CA TRP A 65 17.19 20.40 -2.27
C TRP A 65 17.79 19.00 -2.14
N SER A 66 19.00 18.79 -2.66
CA SER A 66 19.69 17.50 -2.57
C SER A 66 19.91 17.10 -1.11
N GLY A 67 20.27 18.05 -0.24
CA GLY A 67 20.31 17.85 1.20
C GLY A 67 18.99 17.37 1.82
N ALA A 68 17.83 17.85 1.35
CA ALA A 68 16.53 17.39 1.85
C ALA A 68 16.21 15.96 1.38
N HIS A 69 16.49 15.63 0.12
CA HIS A 69 16.26 14.29 -0.42
C HIS A 69 17.19 13.26 0.25
N ASP A 70 18.44 13.63 0.53
CA ASP A 70 19.37 12.79 1.27
C ASP A 70 18.90 12.50 2.70
N ARG A 71 18.42 13.53 3.42
CA ARG A 71 17.81 13.33 4.75
C ARG A 71 16.57 12.44 4.69
N ALA A 72 15.79 12.52 3.60
CA ALA A 72 14.64 11.64 3.41
C ALA A 72 15.07 10.18 3.17
N GLY A 73 16.06 9.94 2.31
CA GLY A 73 16.63 8.60 2.07
C GLY A 73 17.18 7.97 3.35
N LYS A 74 17.98 8.73 4.12
CA LYS A 74 18.49 8.29 5.44
C LYS A 74 17.37 7.96 6.41
N ARG A 75 16.34 8.81 6.48
CA ARG A 75 15.18 8.57 7.36
C ARG A 75 14.39 7.31 6.95
N LEU A 76 14.34 6.96 5.67
CA LEU A 76 13.71 5.71 5.22
C LEU A 76 14.53 4.51 5.67
N ALA A 77 15.85 4.52 5.46
CA ALA A 77 16.74 3.46 5.92
C ALA A 77 16.75 3.30 7.45
N GLU A 78 16.61 4.39 8.21
CA GLU A 78 16.46 4.34 9.68
C GLU A 78 15.11 3.80 10.14
N LYS A 79 14.06 3.95 9.33
CA LYS A 79 12.68 3.58 9.69
C LYS A 79 12.36 2.13 9.34
N TYR A 80 12.97 1.59 8.31
CA TYR A 80 12.70 0.27 7.77
C TYR A 80 13.98 -0.55 7.78
N ASP A 81 14.01 -1.60 8.60
CA ASP A 81 15.20 -2.44 8.81
C ASP A 81 15.67 -3.15 7.54
N ASN A 82 14.79 -3.28 6.54
CA ASN A 82 15.07 -3.89 5.24
C ASN A 82 15.33 -2.86 4.13
N VAL A 83 15.57 -1.58 4.44
CA VAL A 83 15.88 -0.56 3.43
C VAL A 83 17.34 -0.14 3.52
N GLU A 84 18.08 -0.32 2.44
CA GLU A 84 19.41 0.24 2.25
C GLU A 84 19.32 1.51 1.40
N TYR A 85 20.03 2.56 1.78
CA TYR A 85 20.08 3.82 1.04
C TYR A 85 21.48 4.04 0.45
N VAL A 86 21.53 4.19 -0.88
CA VAL A 86 22.74 4.52 -1.64
C VAL A 86 22.46 5.77 -2.48
N TYR A 87 23.52 6.49 -2.85
CA TYR A 87 23.36 7.73 -3.61
C TYR A 87 24.57 8.08 -4.47
N ARG A 88 24.35 8.98 -5.43
CA ARG A 88 25.40 9.73 -6.14
C ARG A 88 25.14 11.22 -6.05
N GLU A 89 26.20 12.01 -6.11
CA GLU A 89 26.14 13.47 -6.11
C GLU A 89 26.63 14.03 -7.44
N SER A 90 26.23 15.27 -7.74
CA SER A 90 26.67 16.01 -8.93
C SER A 90 26.42 15.28 -10.25
N VAL A 91 25.27 14.61 -10.36
CA VAL A 91 24.86 13.92 -11.59
C VAL A 91 24.27 14.92 -12.57
N ALA A 92 24.85 15.02 -13.77
CA ALA A 92 24.30 15.84 -14.84
C ALA A 92 23.11 15.14 -15.53
N PRO A 93 22.19 15.88 -16.19
CA PRO A 93 21.00 15.30 -16.81
C PRO A 93 21.29 14.20 -17.85
N ASP A 94 22.37 14.35 -18.62
CA ASP A 94 22.81 13.38 -19.64
C ASP A 94 23.43 12.11 -19.02
N GLN A 95 23.74 12.15 -17.73
CA GLN A 95 24.31 11.03 -16.99
C GLN A 95 23.27 10.23 -16.20
N SER A 96 22.03 10.73 -16.07
CA SER A 96 21.00 10.08 -15.23
C SER A 96 20.64 8.67 -15.70
N VAL A 97 20.41 8.48 -17.00
CA VAL A 97 20.08 7.14 -17.53
C VAL A 97 21.23 6.15 -17.35
N PRO A 98 22.48 6.43 -17.77
CA PRO A 98 23.57 5.46 -17.62
C PRO A 98 23.94 5.19 -16.15
N PHE A 99 23.78 6.16 -15.24
CA PHE A 99 24.01 5.92 -13.81
C PHE A 99 22.86 5.15 -13.16
N ALA A 100 21.62 5.36 -13.59
CA ALA A 100 20.50 4.53 -13.16
C ALA A 100 20.71 3.06 -13.57
N GLU A 101 21.11 2.80 -14.82
CA GLU A 101 21.45 1.44 -15.27
C GLU A 101 22.61 0.84 -14.45
N GLU A 102 23.61 1.64 -14.08
CA GLU A 102 24.70 1.19 -13.21
C GLU A 102 24.22 0.86 -11.79
N MET A 103 23.36 1.70 -11.21
CA MET A 103 22.77 1.46 -9.88
C MET A 103 21.89 0.21 -9.88
N ILE A 104 21.09 0.00 -10.94
CA ILE A 104 20.30 -1.22 -11.12
C ILE A 104 21.21 -2.44 -11.20
N ALA A 105 22.29 -2.38 -11.99
CA ALA A 105 23.27 -3.47 -12.08
C ALA A 105 23.98 -3.75 -10.73
N GLN A 106 24.03 -2.77 -9.83
CA GLN A 106 24.55 -2.90 -8.47
C GLN A 106 23.51 -3.39 -7.45
N GLY A 107 22.27 -3.63 -7.88
CA GLY A 107 21.20 -4.18 -7.03
C GLY A 107 20.21 -3.14 -6.49
N ALA A 108 20.12 -1.95 -7.09
CA ALA A 108 19.06 -1.00 -6.76
C ALA A 108 17.67 -1.58 -7.11
N ASN A 109 16.75 -1.52 -6.14
CA ASN A 109 15.34 -1.90 -6.33
C ASN A 109 14.45 -0.69 -6.61
N ILE A 110 14.93 0.51 -6.28
CA ILE A 110 14.24 1.78 -6.55
C ILE A 110 15.32 2.78 -6.95
N VAL A 111 15.17 3.42 -8.12
CA VAL A 111 16.07 4.49 -8.56
C VAL A 111 15.31 5.81 -8.70
N VAL A 112 15.84 6.87 -8.10
CA VAL A 112 15.24 8.21 -8.11
C VAL A 112 16.22 9.23 -8.67
N GLY A 113 15.86 9.83 -9.81
CA GLY A 113 16.46 11.09 -10.25
C GLY A 113 15.91 12.25 -9.40
N ASN A 114 16.77 12.95 -8.66
CA ASN A 114 16.29 13.91 -7.66
C ASN A 114 15.71 15.22 -8.23
N ALA A 115 15.69 15.40 -9.55
CA ALA A 115 15.08 16.54 -10.24
C ALA A 115 14.30 16.07 -11.47
N GLU A 116 13.33 16.87 -11.93
CA GLU A 116 12.45 16.53 -13.06
C GLU A 116 13.23 16.12 -14.32
N PHE A 117 14.26 16.88 -14.68
CA PHE A 117 15.10 16.61 -15.84
C PHE A 117 15.97 15.35 -15.72
N MET A 118 16.09 14.79 -14.52
CA MET A 118 16.76 13.51 -14.26
C MET A 118 15.76 12.35 -14.20
N GLY A 119 14.64 12.56 -13.51
CA GLY A 119 13.62 11.53 -13.27
C GLY A 119 12.76 11.24 -14.50
N MET A 120 12.44 12.24 -15.33
CA MET A 120 11.63 12.03 -16.53
C MET A 120 12.28 11.08 -17.54
N PRO A 121 13.58 11.20 -17.87
CA PRO A 121 14.26 10.24 -18.73
C PRO A 121 14.30 8.80 -18.21
N LEU A 122 14.11 8.56 -16.90
CA LEU A 122 14.10 7.19 -16.35
C LEU A 122 12.91 6.35 -16.84
N ILE A 123 11.89 6.98 -17.43
CA ILE A 123 10.77 6.25 -18.06
C ILE A 123 11.24 5.26 -19.13
N ASP A 124 12.35 5.56 -19.82
CA ASP A 124 12.93 4.69 -20.85
C ASP A 124 13.52 3.38 -20.27
N LEU A 125 13.65 3.31 -18.94
CA LEU A 125 14.15 2.13 -18.22
C LEU A 125 13.04 1.24 -17.67
N ALA A 126 11.82 1.78 -17.47
CA ALA A 126 10.73 1.05 -16.82
C ALA A 126 10.37 -0.26 -17.54
N ASP A 127 10.33 -0.25 -18.87
CA ASP A 127 10.06 -1.47 -19.66
C ASP A 127 11.25 -2.45 -19.69
N LYS A 128 12.47 -1.95 -19.50
CA LYS A 128 13.70 -2.77 -19.53
C LYS A 128 13.96 -3.45 -18.18
N TYR A 129 13.55 -2.80 -17.10
CA TYR A 129 13.77 -3.23 -15.71
C TYR A 129 12.42 -3.19 -14.96
N PRO A 130 11.48 -4.10 -15.28
CA PRO A 130 10.11 -4.04 -14.75
C PRO A 130 10.00 -4.30 -13.24
N ASP A 131 11.08 -4.82 -12.63
CA ASP A 131 11.17 -5.14 -11.21
C ASP A 131 11.89 -4.03 -10.41
N VAL A 132 12.17 -2.87 -11.01
CA VAL A 132 12.87 -1.71 -10.42
C VAL A 132 12.09 -0.41 -10.59
#